data_AF-A0A1H2A8F1-F1
#
_entry.id   AF-A0A1H2A8F1-F1
#
_cell.length_a   1.000
_cell.length_b   1.000
_cell.length_c   1.000
_cell.angle_alpha   90.00
_cell.angle_beta   90.00
_cell.angle_gamma   90.00
#
_symmetry.space_group_name_H-M   'P 1'
#
loop_
_entity.id
_entity.type
_entity.pdbx_description
1 polymer ?
#
loop_
_entity_poly.entity_id
_entity_poly.type
_entity_poly.pdbx_seq_one_letter_code
_entity_poly.pdbx_strand_id
1 'polypeptide(L)'
;MPTATFARSRRRLFLRHAHPISAWTRWATTPAVLVPLWRRRWSAAIPVAAWMAINPIVTPPVTDDHAFATRAMLGEEEWTTDPRADRGLIALNVVGSACLAAAGLAAWRRRRLPMTVGVAGSMIITLLSWRGYAQLYDRGDRSALPLPTE
;
A
#
# COMPACT_ATOMS: atom_id res chain seq x y z
N MET A 1 -10.60 11.84 -21.85
CA MET A 1 -9.52 12.45 -21.05
C MET A 1 -10.10 12.84 -19.69
N PRO A 2 -9.48 12.46 -18.56
CA PRO A 2 -9.94 12.92 -17.25
C PRO A 2 -9.86 14.45 -17.18
N THR A 3 -10.89 15.09 -16.61
CA THR A 3 -10.92 16.55 -16.43
C THR A 3 -9.80 16.99 -15.48
N ALA A 4 -9.23 18.18 -15.69
CA ALA A 4 -8.11 18.71 -14.89
C ALA A 4 -8.40 18.70 -13.37
N THR A 5 -9.66 18.87 -12.99
CA THR A 5 -10.13 18.77 -11.60
C THR A 5 -9.95 17.37 -11.02
N PHE A 6 -10.28 16.32 -11.76
CA PHE A 6 -10.13 14.94 -11.32
C PHE A 6 -8.66 14.57 -11.11
N ALA A 7 -7.79 14.95 -12.05
CA ALA A 7 -6.35 14.73 -11.95
C ALA A 7 -5.76 15.42 -10.69
N ARG A 8 -6.18 16.66 -10.41
CA ARG A 8 -5.75 17.42 -9.23
C ARG A 8 -6.22 16.77 -7.92
N SER A 9 -7.47 16.31 -7.86
CA SER A 9 -8.01 15.59 -6.69
C SER A 9 -7.27 14.28 -6.45
N ARG A 10 -6.98 13.51 -7.51
CA ARG A 10 -6.21 12.27 -7.41
C ARG A 10 -4.81 12.52 -6.87
N ARG A 11 -4.09 13.52 -7.39
CA ARG A 11 -2.76 13.92 -6.91
C ARG A 11 -2.79 14.31 -5.43
N ARG A 12 -3.79 15.10 -5.00
CA ARG A 12 -3.95 15.50 -3.59
C ARG A 12 -4.18 14.30 -2.68
N LEU A 13 -5.06 13.38 -3.08
CA LEU A 13 -5.30 12.16 -2.30
C LEU A 13 -4.04 11.30 -2.21
N PHE A 14 -3.31 11.18 -3.32
CA PHE A 14 -2.07 10.43 -3.38
C PHE A 14 -0.98 11.02 -2.45
N LEU A 15 -0.81 12.33 -2.40
CA LEU A 15 0.17 12.96 -1.49
C LEU A 15 -0.14 12.69 -0.01
N ARG A 16 -1.41 12.59 0.37
CA ARG A 16 -1.80 12.19 1.74
C ARG A 16 -1.61 10.69 1.96
N HIS A 17 -1.87 9.89 0.93
CA HIS A 17 -1.61 8.45 0.95
C HIS A 17 -0.12 8.13 1.15
N ALA A 18 0.76 8.87 0.46
CA ALA A 18 2.21 8.75 0.54
C ALA A 18 2.79 9.24 1.88
N HIS A 19 2.00 9.92 2.72
CA HIS A 19 2.44 10.33 4.05
C HIS A 19 2.86 9.10 4.87
N PRO A 20 4.01 9.10 5.56
CA PRO A 20 4.59 7.90 6.16
C PRO A 20 3.67 7.28 7.22
N ILE A 21 2.97 8.11 8.00
CA ILE A 21 1.98 7.63 8.98
C ILE A 21 0.82 6.90 8.29
N SER A 22 0.31 7.43 7.17
CA SER A 22 -0.76 6.78 6.39
C SER A 22 -0.29 5.42 5.88
N ALA A 23 0.87 5.39 5.23
CA ALA A 23 1.45 4.17 4.67
C ALA A 23 1.64 3.08 5.74
N TRP A 24 2.33 3.40 6.84
CA TRP A 24 2.61 2.43 7.90
C TRP A 24 1.36 1.92 8.61
N THR A 25 0.41 2.79 8.90
CA THR A 25 -0.82 2.38 9.59
C THR A 25 -1.73 1.54 8.70
N ARG A 26 -1.76 1.77 7.39
CA ARG A 26 -2.44 0.89 6.43
C ARG A 26 -1.76 -0.47 6.36
N TRP A 27 -0.44 -0.50 6.24
CA TRP A 27 0.34 -1.75 6.26
C TRP A 27 0.01 -2.56 7.53
N ALA A 28 0.10 -1.93 8.71
CA ALA A 28 -0.20 -2.56 9.99
C ALA A 28 -1.67 -3.01 10.14
N THR A 29 -2.61 -2.37 9.44
CA THR A 29 -4.03 -2.75 9.48
C THR A 29 -4.38 -3.85 8.47
N THR A 30 -3.54 -4.10 7.47
CA THR A 30 -3.79 -5.12 6.43
C THR A 30 -4.16 -6.49 6.99
N PRO A 31 -3.51 -7.04 8.04
CA PRO A 31 -3.91 -8.33 8.61
C PRO A 31 -5.38 -8.38 9.08
N ALA A 32 -5.94 -7.25 9.50
CA ALA A 32 -7.32 -7.16 9.98
C ALA A 32 -8.35 -7.44 8.88
N VAL A 33 -7.99 -7.33 7.60
CA VAL A 33 -8.88 -7.67 6.47
C VAL A 33 -9.29 -9.14 6.47
N LEU A 34 -8.58 -10.01 7.19
CA LEU A 34 -8.93 -11.43 7.33
C LEU A 34 -9.93 -11.70 8.46
N VAL A 35 -10.19 -10.75 9.36
CA VAL A 35 -11.14 -10.92 10.48
C VAL A 35 -12.56 -11.29 10.01
N PRO A 36 -13.13 -10.65 8.96
CA PRO A 36 -14.46 -11.00 8.45
C PRO A 36 -14.51 -12.43 7.91
N LEU A 37 -13.43 -12.86 7.22
CA LEU A 37 -13.29 -14.21 6.67
C LEU A 37 -13.16 -15.25 7.79
N TRP A 38 -12.32 -14.97 8.79
CA TRP A 38 -12.18 -15.82 9.96
C TRP A 38 -13.51 -15.96 10.68
N ARG A 39 -14.15 -14.86 11.05
CA ARG A 39 -15.40 -14.86 11.83
C ARG A 39 -16.63 -15.28 11.01
N ARG A 40 -16.52 -15.33 9.68
CA ARG A 40 -17.66 -15.42 8.74
C ARG A 40 -18.73 -14.37 9.03
N ARG A 41 -18.30 -13.17 9.40
CA ARG A 41 -19.15 -12.02 9.73
C ARG A 41 -18.66 -10.81 8.95
N TRP A 42 -19.30 -10.55 7.81
CA TRP A 42 -18.96 -9.45 6.92
C TRP A 42 -19.12 -8.06 7.56
N SER A 43 -19.94 -7.92 8.59
CA SER A 43 -20.02 -6.66 9.37
C SER A 43 -18.69 -6.28 10.04
N ALA A 44 -17.80 -7.24 10.31
CA ALA A 44 -16.45 -6.95 10.80
C ALA A 44 -15.56 -6.26 9.75
N ALA A 45 -15.95 -6.24 8.47
CA ALA A 45 -15.23 -5.54 7.42
C ALA A 45 -15.48 -4.03 7.46
N ILE A 46 -16.61 -3.59 8.01
CA ILE A 46 -17.01 -2.18 8.08
C ILE A 46 -15.94 -1.31 8.76
N PRO A 47 -15.47 -1.61 10.00
CA PRO A 47 -14.45 -0.78 10.64
C PRO A 47 -13.12 -0.77 9.87
N VAL A 48 -12.74 -1.89 9.25
CA VAL A 48 -11.50 -1.98 8.46
C VAL A 48 -11.61 -1.13 7.20
N ALA A 49 -12.74 -1.21 6.48
CA ALA A 49 -13.00 -0.41 5.29
C ALA A 49 -13.10 1.09 5.62
N ALA A 50 -13.79 1.43 6.71
CA ALA A 50 -13.87 2.81 7.21
C ALA A 50 -12.48 3.37 7.53
N TRP A 51 -11.64 2.61 8.23
CA TRP A 51 -10.27 3.03 8.50
C TRP A 51 -9.47 3.25 7.21
N MET A 52 -9.50 2.31 6.27
CA MET A 52 -8.77 2.43 5.00
C MET A 52 -9.19 3.65 4.17
N ALA A 53 -10.46 4.06 4.27
CA ALA A 53 -11.00 5.26 3.62
C ALA A 53 -10.63 6.56 4.36
N ILE A 54 -10.71 6.57 5.70
CA ILE A 54 -10.44 7.75 6.54
C ILE A 54 -8.94 8.04 6.62
N ASN A 55 -8.10 7.02 6.61
CA ASN A 55 -6.66 7.11 6.81
C ASN A 55 -5.92 8.16 5.95
N PRO A 56 -6.09 8.22 4.62
CA PRO A 56 -5.50 9.27 3.79
C PRO A 56 -6.19 10.65 3.97
N ILE A 57 -7.40 10.70 4.53
CA ILE A 57 -8.11 11.97 4.77
C ILE A 57 -7.56 12.66 6.02
N VAL A 58 -7.27 11.91 7.09
CA VAL A 58 -6.79 12.47 8.36
C VAL A 58 -5.30 12.80 8.37
N THR A 59 -4.52 12.21 7.45
CA THR A 59 -3.08 12.48 7.35
C THR A 59 -2.82 13.73 6.50
N PRO A 60 -1.85 14.58 6.88
CA PRO A 60 -1.49 15.73 6.06
C PRO A 60 -0.85 15.27 4.75
N PRO A 61 -0.89 16.11 3.69
CA PRO A 61 -0.14 15.81 2.46
C PRO A 61 1.35 15.78 2.76
N VAL A 62 2.08 14.91 2.08
CA VAL A 62 3.52 14.81 2.23
C VAL A 62 4.24 16.04 1.66
N THR A 63 5.25 16.54 2.38
CA THR A 63 6.04 17.74 2.05
C THR A 63 7.50 17.42 1.68
N ASP A 64 7.99 16.24 2.06
CA ASP A 64 9.36 15.77 1.84
C ASP A 64 9.40 14.26 1.53
N ASP A 65 10.52 13.77 1.02
CA ASP A 65 10.75 12.37 0.65
C ASP A 65 11.74 11.66 1.59
N HIS A 66 12.02 12.20 2.78
CA HIS A 66 13.02 11.65 3.69
C HIS A 66 12.59 10.30 4.28
N ALA A 67 11.28 10.09 4.47
CA ALA A 67 10.77 8.85 5.02
C ALA A 67 10.79 7.71 3.98
N PHE A 68 11.28 6.54 4.40
CA PHE A 68 11.31 5.33 3.57
C PHE A 68 9.94 5.00 2.95
N ALA A 69 8.88 5.05 3.75
CA ALA A 69 7.54 4.74 3.28
C ALA A 69 7.05 5.76 2.23
N THR A 70 7.42 7.03 2.35
CA THR A 70 7.11 8.03 1.32
C THR A 70 7.76 7.67 -0.01
N ARG A 71 9.06 7.39 -0.01
CA ARG A 71 9.79 7.01 -1.24
C ARG A 71 9.24 5.74 -1.86
N ALA A 72 8.85 4.77 -1.03
CA ALA A 72 8.20 3.55 -1.50
C ALA A 72 6.87 3.85 -2.22
N MET A 73 6.02 4.72 -1.67
CA MET A 73 4.74 5.07 -2.30
C MET A 73 4.95 5.90 -3.57
N LEU A 74 5.91 6.84 -3.58
CA LEU A 74 6.26 7.62 -4.77
C LEU A 74 6.81 6.72 -5.89
N GLY A 75 7.69 5.79 -5.56
CA GLY A 75 8.19 4.80 -6.52
C GLY A 75 7.14 3.83 -7.02
N GLU A 76 6.11 3.50 -6.21
CA GLU A 76 4.96 2.71 -6.65
C GLU A 76 4.12 3.48 -7.68
N GLU A 77 3.91 4.79 -7.50
CA GLU A 77 3.19 5.63 -8.48
C GLU A 77 3.94 5.69 -9.82
N GLU A 78 5.26 5.84 -9.78
CA GLU A 78 6.12 5.81 -10.97
C GLU A 78 6.05 4.43 -11.66
N TRP A 79 6.23 3.34 -10.90
CA TRP A 79 6.16 1.98 -11.43
C TRP A 79 4.80 1.64 -12.02
N THR A 80 3.71 2.14 -11.45
CA THR A 80 2.35 1.88 -11.96
C THR A 80 2.14 2.46 -13.36
N THR A 81 2.92 3.48 -13.76
CA THR A 81 2.88 4.08 -15.09
C THR A 81 3.51 3.17 -16.15
N ASP A 82 4.60 2.46 -15.82
CA ASP A 82 5.16 1.39 -16.66
C ASP A 82 5.62 0.16 -15.83
N PRO A 83 4.69 -0.74 -15.48
CA PRO A 83 5.00 -1.87 -14.60
C PRO A 83 5.96 -2.89 -15.22
N ARG A 84 6.05 -2.95 -16.55
CA ARG A 84 6.80 -3.98 -17.28
C ARG A 84 8.31 -3.76 -17.22
N ALA A 85 8.73 -2.56 -16.83
CA ALA A 85 10.14 -2.20 -16.66
C ALA A 85 10.83 -3.01 -15.55
N ASP A 86 10.09 -3.48 -14.53
CA ASP A 86 10.65 -4.26 -13.42
C ASP A 86 9.87 -5.55 -13.15
N ARG A 87 10.36 -6.65 -13.75
CA ARG A 87 9.79 -7.99 -13.57
C ARG A 87 9.93 -8.51 -12.13
N GLY A 88 10.94 -8.05 -11.39
CA GLY A 88 11.16 -8.44 -9.99
C GLY A 88 10.03 -7.92 -9.09
N LEU A 89 9.65 -6.66 -9.27
CA LEU A 89 8.52 -6.06 -8.57
C LEU A 89 7.19 -6.72 -8.92
N ILE A 90 6.96 -7.07 -10.20
CA ILE A 90 5.79 -7.87 -10.60
C ILE A 90 5.76 -9.18 -9.81
N ALA A 91 6.87 -9.92 -9.80
CA ALA A 91 6.95 -11.20 -9.10
C ALA A 91 6.66 -11.07 -7.60
N LEU A 92 7.26 -10.08 -6.93
CA LEU A 92 7.00 -9.82 -5.51
C LEU A 92 5.52 -9.54 -5.25
N ASN A 93 4.88 -8.68 -6.05
CA ASN A 93 3.45 -8.39 -5.87
C ASN A 93 2.55 -9.60 -6.10
N VAL A 94 2.87 -10.43 -7.10
CA VAL A 94 2.14 -11.68 -7.37
C VAL A 94 2.29 -12.65 -6.19
N VAL A 95 3.51 -12.87 -5.69
CA VAL A 95 3.77 -13.78 -4.57
C VAL A 95 3.11 -13.25 -3.29
N GLY A 96 3.23 -11.95 -3.00
CA GLY A 96 2.62 -11.32 -1.82
C GLY A 96 1.10 -11.42 -1.82
N SER A 97 0.48 -11.23 -2.99
CA SER A 97 -0.96 -11.40 -3.20
C SER A 97 -1.39 -12.86 -3.04
N ALA A 98 -0.62 -13.80 -3.58
CA ALA A 98 -0.88 -15.23 -3.42
C ALA A 98 -0.79 -15.66 -1.95
N CYS A 99 0.20 -15.17 -1.20
CA CYS A 99 0.31 -15.40 0.25
C CYS A 99 -0.92 -14.89 1.01
N LEU A 100 -1.40 -13.68 0.69
CA LEU A 100 -2.59 -13.11 1.34
C LEU A 100 -3.87 -13.89 0.98
N ALA A 101 -4.02 -14.31 -0.28
CA ALA A 101 -5.15 -15.13 -0.72
C ALA A 101 -5.15 -16.50 -0.02
N ALA A 102 -3.98 -17.15 0.08
CA ALA A 102 -3.81 -18.39 0.83
C ALA A 102 -4.15 -18.21 2.31
N ALA A 103 -3.74 -17.08 2.92
CA ALA A 103 -4.11 -16.73 4.27
C ALA A 103 -5.61 -16.53 4.45
N GLY A 104 -6.28 -15.89 3.48
CA GLY A 104 -7.74 -15.74 3.45
C GLY A 104 -8.47 -17.08 3.35
N LEU A 105 -8.00 -17.98 2.50
CA LEU A 105 -8.54 -19.34 2.41
C LEU A 105 -8.33 -20.13 3.71
N ALA A 106 -7.13 -20.02 4.30
CA ALA A 106 -6.84 -20.62 5.61
C ALA A 106 -7.74 -20.04 6.71
N ALA A 107 -7.98 -18.72 6.70
CA ALA A 107 -8.86 -18.04 7.62
C ALA A 107 -10.30 -18.54 7.49
N TRP A 108 -10.80 -18.66 6.25
CA TRP A 108 -12.12 -19.21 5.95
C TRP A 108 -12.28 -20.65 6.42
N ARG A 109 -11.22 -21.46 6.29
CA ARG A 109 -11.13 -22.85 6.78
C ARG A 109 -10.81 -22.94 8.28
N ARG A 110 -10.73 -21.81 9.00
CA ARG A 110 -10.42 -21.72 10.45
C ARG A 110 -9.07 -22.36 10.85
N ARG A 111 -8.07 -22.35 9.96
CA ARG A 111 -6.73 -22.90 10.23
C ARG A 111 -5.76 -21.78 10.66
N ARG A 112 -5.45 -21.70 11.96
CA ARG A 112 -4.66 -20.60 12.55
C ARG A 112 -3.22 -20.52 12.03
N LEU A 113 -2.52 -21.65 12.00
CA LEU A 113 -1.10 -21.70 11.60
C LEU A 113 -0.87 -21.26 10.15
N PRO A 114 -1.50 -21.87 9.12
CA PRO A 114 -1.30 -21.44 7.74
C PRO A 114 -1.82 -20.02 7.48
N MET A 115 -2.85 -19.56 8.18
CA MET A 115 -3.29 -18.17 8.12
C MET A 115 -2.18 -17.23 8.61
N THR A 116 -1.61 -17.50 9.78
CA THR A 116 -0.57 -16.66 10.38
C THR A 116 0.69 -16.64 9.52
N VAL A 117 1.13 -17.80 9.01
CA VAL A 117 2.26 -17.90 8.09
C VAL A 117 2.01 -17.14 6.79
N GLY A 118 0.82 -17.29 6.19
CA GLY A 118 0.47 -16.58 4.96
C GLY A 118 0.40 -15.06 5.13
N VAL A 119 -0.15 -14.58 6.26
CA VAL A 119 -0.14 -13.14 6.59
C VAL A 119 1.28 -12.64 6.77
N ALA A 120 2.09 -13.30 7.61
CA ALA A 120 3.46 -12.89 7.86
C ALA A 120 4.29 -12.86 6.56
N GLY A 121 4.16 -13.89 5.72
CA GLY A 121 4.80 -13.94 4.42
C GLY A 121 4.37 -12.80 3.50
N SER A 122 3.06 -12.54 3.41
CA SER A 122 2.54 -11.41 2.62
C SER A 122 3.08 -10.07 3.10
N MET A 123 3.10 -9.83 4.43
CA MET A 123 3.59 -8.58 5.02
C MET A 123 5.08 -8.37 4.78
N ILE A 124 5.90 -9.42 4.89
CA ILE A 124 7.33 -9.38 4.56
C ILE A 124 7.52 -9.03 3.08
N ILE A 125 6.79 -9.70 2.20
CA ILE A 125 6.90 -9.45 0.75
C ILE A 125 6.47 -8.02 0.40
N THR A 126 5.42 -7.49 1.04
CA THR A 126 5.05 -6.07 0.86
C THR A 126 6.19 -5.13 1.22
N LEU A 127 6.93 -5.39 2.31
CA LEU A 127 8.10 -4.57 2.67
C LEU A 127 9.26 -4.73 1.68
N LEU A 128 9.45 -5.92 1.10
CA LEU A 128 10.41 -6.15 0.02
C LEU A 128 10.02 -5.38 -1.25
N SER A 129 8.73 -5.38 -1.62
CA SER A 129 8.21 -4.55 -2.71
C SER A 129 8.45 -3.08 -2.42
N TRP A 130 8.15 -2.59 -1.21
CA TRP A 130 8.40 -1.21 -0.81
C TRP A 130 9.88 -0.83 -0.92
N ARG A 131 10.79 -1.73 -0.56
CA ARG A 131 12.22 -1.52 -0.76
C ARG A 131 12.57 -1.37 -2.24
N GLY A 132 12.01 -2.21 -3.11
CA GLY A 132 12.21 -2.10 -4.55
C GLY A 132 11.66 -0.80 -5.13
N TYR A 133 10.46 -0.38 -4.71
CA TYR A 133 9.88 0.91 -5.10
C TYR A 133 10.70 2.10 -4.64
N ALA A 134 11.15 2.11 -3.37
CA ALA A 134 12.00 3.17 -2.87
C ALA A 134 13.32 3.25 -3.66
N GLN A 135 13.91 2.11 -4.03
CA GLN A 135 15.10 2.08 -4.88
C GLN A 135 14.83 2.55 -6.31
N LEU A 136 13.66 2.26 -6.87
CA LEU A 136 13.26 2.76 -8.18
C LEU A 136 13.18 4.29 -8.14
N TYR A 137 12.49 4.82 -7.14
CA TYR A 137 12.37 6.26 -6.90
C TYR A 137 13.74 6.93 -6.68
N ASP A 138 14.61 6.33 -5.87
CA ASP A 138 15.95 6.85 -5.60
C ASP A 138 16.84 6.87 -6.87
N ARG A 139 16.55 6.02 -7.87
CA ARG A 139 17.24 6.01 -9.18
C ARG A 139 16.63 6.97 -10.19
N GLY A 140 15.35 7.31 -10.05
CA GLY A 140 14.53 8.06 -11.03
C GLY A 140 14.65 9.59 -10.99
N ASP A 141 15.59 10.14 -10.20
CA ASP A 141 15.83 11.58 -9.98
C ASP A 141 14.80 12.26 -9.02
N ARG A 142 15.31 12.98 -8.00
CA ARG A 142 14.53 13.57 -6.87
C ARG A 142 13.64 14.77 -7.24
N SER A 143 13.41 15.02 -8.52
CA SER A 143 12.90 16.29 -9.05
C SER A 143 11.36 16.43 -9.01
N ALA A 144 10.63 15.43 -8.50
CA ALA A 144 9.17 15.35 -8.60
C ALA A 144 8.38 16.09 -7.50
N LEU A 145 9.03 16.59 -6.44
CA LEU A 145 8.38 17.45 -5.44
C LEU A 145 8.65 18.93 -5.79
N PRO A 146 7.63 19.71 -6.20
CA PRO A 146 7.78 21.16 -6.27
C PRO A 146 8.03 21.68 -4.84
N LEU A 147 9.08 22.48 -4.66
CA LEU A 147 9.31 23.23 -3.42
C LEU A 147 8.06 24.08 -3.12
N PRO A 148 7.69 24.27 -1.84
CA PRO A 148 6.64 25.20 -1.48
C PRO A 148 6.97 26.56 -2.10
N THR A 149 6.09 27.07 -2.95
CA THR A 149 6.15 28.48 -3.35
C THR A 149 5.73 29.28 -2.13
N GLU A 150 6.67 30.02 -1.54
CA GLU A 150 6.39 31.10 -0.59
C GLU A 150 5.50 32.18 -1.24
#